data_AF-A0A6V7PZ30-F1
#
_entry.id   AF-A0A6V7PZ30-F1
#
_cell.length_a   1.000
_cell.length_b   1.000
_cell.length_c   1.000
_cell.angle_alpha   90.00
_cell.angle_beta   90.00
_cell.angle_gamma   90.00
#
_symmetry.space_group_name_H-M   'P 1'
#
loop_
_entity.id
_entity.type
_entity.pdbx_description
1 polymer ?
#
loop_
_entity_poly.entity_id
_entity_poly.type
_entity_poly.pdbx_seq_one_letter_code
_entity_poly.pdbx_strand_id
1 'polypeptide(L)'
;MVVEHISPHWQMYFDGASRTLPAIDGNTPRRKAGAGVVFVTPTKGVIYHSFSLLKQECSNNEAEYEALIFGLVTALNMGIFYLYAYGDSQLVIRQVKGIYFGSQNSYPTIPWF
;
A
#
# COMPACT_ATOMS: atom_id res chain seq x y z
N MET A 1 30.15 -10.47 1.98
CA MET A 1 30.33 -9.01 1.82
C MET A 1 29.10 -8.49 1.11
N VAL A 2 28.16 -7.86 1.83
CA VAL A 2 27.00 -7.22 1.19
C VAL A 2 27.50 -5.84 0.77
N VAL A 3 27.73 -5.65 -0.53
CA VAL A 3 28.01 -4.32 -1.06
C VAL A 3 26.69 -3.57 -0.97
N GLU A 4 26.58 -2.63 -0.02
CA GLU A 4 25.41 -1.76 0.03
C GLU A 4 25.40 -0.91 -1.23
N HIS A 5 24.55 -1.27 -2.18
CA HIS A 5 24.32 -0.46 -3.36
C HIS A 5 23.68 0.85 -2.88
N ILE A 6 24.39 1.96 -3.05
CA ILE A 6 23.82 3.29 -2.83
C ILE A 6 22.93 3.56 -4.03
N SER A 7 21.61 3.60 -3.82
CA SER A 7 20.67 4.08 -4.84
C SER A 7 20.74 5.60 -4.84
N PRO A 8 21.02 6.26 -5.97
CA PRO A 8 20.99 7.73 -6.05
C PRO A 8 19.56 8.29 -5.97
N HIS A 9 18.55 7.42 -5.90
CA HIS A 9 17.14 7.76 -5.88
C HIS A 9 16.47 7.40 -4.56
N TRP A 10 15.43 8.15 -4.21
CA TRP A 10 14.51 7.81 -3.14
C TRP A 10 13.88 6.44 -3.39
N GLN A 11 13.68 5.70 -2.31
CA GLN A 11 12.97 4.43 -2.32
C GLN A 11 11.78 4.54 -1.37
N MET A 12 10.67 3.94 -1.76
CA MET A 12 9.48 3.81 -0.94
C MET A 12 9.11 2.33 -0.86
N TYR A 13 8.93 1.83 0.34
CA TYR A 13 8.41 0.50 0.61
C TYR A 13 7.03 0.65 1.23
N PHE A 14 6.06 -0.13 0.78
CA PHE A 14 4.70 -0.13 1.33
C PHE A 14 4.23 -1.56 1.58
N ASP A 15 3.38 -1.72 2.59
CA ASP A 15 2.76 -2.99 2.98
C ASP A 15 1.42 -2.69 3.65
N GLY A 16 0.40 -3.49 3.32
CA GLY A 16 -0.95 -3.38 3.82
C GLY A 16 -1.43 -4.69 4.44
N ALA A 17 -1.83 -4.64 5.71
CA ALA A 17 -2.32 -5.80 6.43
C ALA A 17 -3.80 -5.68 6.75
N SER A 18 -4.57 -6.73 6.50
CA SER A 18 -5.92 -6.87 7.02
C SER A 18 -6.10 -8.20 7.76
N ARG A 19 -6.87 -8.15 8.84
CA ARG A 19 -7.23 -9.31 9.64
C ARG A 19 -8.71 -9.31 9.96
N THR A 20 -9.37 -10.40 9.60
CA THR A 20 -10.71 -10.73 10.07
C THR A 20 -10.64 -11.21 11.51
N LEU A 21 -11.41 -10.60 12.40
CA LEU A 21 -11.59 -11.02 13.78
C LEU A 21 -12.90 -11.79 13.92
N PRO A 22 -12.95 -12.78 14.83
CA PRO A 22 -14.19 -13.46 15.15
C PRO A 22 -15.26 -12.47 15.62
N ALA A 23 -16.53 -12.75 15.29
CA ALA A 23 -17.65 -12.05 15.88
C ALA A 23 -17.72 -12.37 17.38
N ILE A 24 -17.91 -11.35 18.21
CA ILE A 24 -17.96 -11.50 19.68
C ILE A 24 -19.36 -11.97 20.13
N ASP A 25 -20.39 -11.73 19.33
CA ASP A 25 -21.82 -11.86 19.65
C ASP A 25 -22.63 -12.64 18.60
N GLY A 26 -21.96 -13.33 17.66
CA GLY A 26 -22.63 -14.01 16.55
C GLY A 26 -23.09 -13.08 15.41
N ASN A 27 -22.70 -11.80 15.45
CA ASN A 27 -22.99 -10.81 14.42
C ASN A 27 -21.90 -10.79 13.31
N THR A 28 -21.85 -9.76 12.47
CA THR A 28 -20.87 -9.66 11.38
C THR A 28 -19.40 -9.66 11.88
N PRO A 29 -18.51 -10.45 11.23
CA PRO A 29 -17.08 -10.44 11.55
C PRO A 29 -16.49 -9.03 11.44
N ARG A 30 -15.69 -8.62 12.43
CA ARG A 30 -15.03 -7.31 12.39
C ARG A 30 -13.71 -7.45 11.63
N ARG A 31 -13.43 -6.58 10.68
CA ARG A 31 -12.08 -6.48 10.10
C ARG A 31 -11.30 -5.37 10.78
N LYS A 32 -10.01 -5.63 11.01
CA LYS A 32 -9.02 -4.60 11.35
C LYS A 32 -8.00 -4.58 10.25
N ALA A 33 -7.71 -3.40 9.71
CA ALA A 33 -6.68 -3.23 8.72
C ALA A 33 -5.78 -2.06 9.07
N GLY A 34 -4.56 -2.11 8.56
CA GLY A 34 -3.55 -1.08 8.72
C GLY A 34 -2.56 -1.14 7.58
N ALA A 35 -1.78 -0.08 7.45
CA ALA A 35 -0.82 0.09 6.38
C ALA A 35 0.46 0.73 6.93
N GLY A 36 1.58 0.37 6.32
CA GLY A 36 2.91 0.87 6.61
C GLY A 36 3.59 1.39 5.36
N VAL A 37 4.36 2.46 5.51
CA VAL A 37 5.20 3.03 4.46
C VAL A 37 6.58 3.39 5.03
N VAL A 38 7.62 3.08 4.29
CA VAL A 38 9.00 3.43 4.62
C VAL A 38 9.63 4.17 3.45
N PHE A 39 10.16 5.36 3.68
CA PHE A 39 11.00 6.07 2.73
C PHE A 39 12.46 5.90 3.10
N VAL A 40 13.29 5.54 2.12
CA VAL A 40 14.74 5.54 2.24
C VAL A 40 15.28 6.68 1.38
N THR A 41 16.02 7.59 1.99
CA THR A 41 16.66 8.71 1.29
C THR A 41 17.83 8.20 0.44
N PRO A 42 18.26 8.95 -0.59
CA PRO A 42 19.50 8.64 -1.31
C PRO A 42 20.74 8.55 -0.41
N THR A 43 20.70 9.24 0.74
CA THR A 43 21.75 9.25 1.77
C THR A 43 21.54 8.19 2.86
N LYS A 44 20.67 7.20 2.64
CA LYS A 44 20.36 6.08 3.56
C LYS A 44 19.65 6.48 4.86
N GLY A 45 19.10 7.69 4.94
CA GLY A 45 18.16 8.06 5.99
C GLY A 45 16.84 7.29 5.83
N VAL A 46 16.13 7.04 6.93
CA VAL A 46 14.88 6.28 6.90
C VAL A 46 13.76 7.05 7.59
N ILE A 47 12.59 7.09 6.96
CA ILE A 47 11.39 7.76 7.46
C ILE A 47 10.24 6.76 7.43
N TYR A 48 9.56 6.59 8.57
CA TYR A 48 8.52 5.58 8.76
C TYR A 48 7.15 6.22 8.96
N HIS A 49 6.14 5.67 8.31
CA HIS A 49 4.73 6.01 8.52
C HIS A 49 3.91 4.75 8.71
N SER A 50 2.94 4.80 9.61
CA SER A 50 1.96 3.72 9.81
C SER A 50 0.60 4.30 10.16
N PHE A 51 -0.48 3.69 9.67
CA PHE A 51 -1.83 4.16 9.93
C PHE A 51 -2.83 3.01 9.99
N SER A 52 -3.89 3.22 10.77
CA SER A 52 -5.02 2.29 10.85
C SER A 52 -6.04 2.64 9.79
N LEU A 53 -6.54 1.62 9.09
CA LEU A 53 -7.62 1.77 8.12
C LEU A 53 -8.95 1.61 8.85
N LEU A 54 -9.76 2.67 8.86
CA LEU A 54 -11.05 2.69 9.57
C LEU A 54 -12.20 2.05 8.77
N LYS A 55 -11.92 1.45 7.61
CA LYS A 55 -12.91 0.76 6.79
C LYS A 55 -13.39 -0.51 7.49
N GLN A 56 -14.71 -0.65 7.63
CA GLN A 56 -15.34 -1.82 8.28
C GLN A 56 -15.02 -3.13 7.55
N GLU A 57 -14.89 -3.07 6.23
CA GLU A 57 -14.42 -4.15 5.39
C GLU A 57 -13.22 -3.66 4.58
N CYS A 58 -12.06 -4.25 4.82
CA CYS A 58 -10.86 -4.00 4.05
C CYS A 58 -10.20 -5.36 3.81
N SER A 59 -9.97 -5.71 2.56
CA SER A 59 -9.18 -6.86 2.13
C SER A 59 -7.68 -6.52 2.20
N ASN A 60 -6.82 -7.54 2.14
CA ASN A 60 -5.37 -7.32 2.06
C ASN A 60 -5.01 -6.47 0.82
N ASN A 61 -5.63 -6.76 -0.33
CA ASN A 61 -5.39 -5.99 -1.56
C ASN A 61 -5.77 -4.51 -1.41
N GLU A 62 -6.87 -4.22 -0.73
CA GLU A 62 -7.24 -2.83 -0.45
C GLU A 62 -6.28 -2.18 0.54
N ALA A 63 -5.84 -2.89 1.59
CA ALA A 63 -4.86 -2.35 2.52
C ALA A 63 -3.54 -2.01 1.82
N GLU A 64 -3.08 -2.86 0.90
CA GLU A 64 -1.91 -2.64 0.05
C GLU A 64 -2.07 -1.40 -0.83
N TYR A 65 -3.24 -1.23 -1.45
CA TYR A 65 -3.54 -0.05 -2.24
C TYR A 65 -3.53 1.23 -1.42
N GLU A 66 -4.14 1.20 -0.24
CA GLU A 66 -4.15 2.34 0.67
C GLU A 66 -2.72 2.70 1.12
N ALA A 67 -1.89 1.69 1.40
CA ALA A 67 -0.47 1.88 1.72
C ALA A 67 0.28 2.58 0.58
N LEU A 68 0.11 2.11 -0.66
CA LEU A 68 0.72 2.72 -1.84
C LEU A 68 0.24 4.17 -2.06
N ILE A 69 -1.07 4.41 -2.03
CA ILE A 69 -1.66 5.74 -2.26
C ILE A 69 -1.17 6.73 -1.19
N PHE A 70 -1.25 6.34 0.08
CA PHE A 70 -0.79 7.18 1.18
C PHE A 70 0.72 7.49 1.06
N GLY A 71 1.52 6.49 0.69
CA GLY A 71 2.94 6.69 0.42
C GLY A 71 3.18 7.71 -0.69
N LEU A 72 2.51 7.58 -1.83
CA LEU A 72 2.66 8.52 -2.94
C LEU A 72 2.23 9.95 -2.57
N VAL A 73 1.10 10.11 -1.85
CA VAL A 73 0.65 11.42 -1.36
C VAL A 73 1.67 12.01 -0.38
N THR A 74 2.24 11.20 0.51
CA THR A 74 3.27 11.63 1.45
C THR A 74 4.54 12.06 0.73
N ALA A 75 4.97 11.30 -0.29
CA ALA A 75 6.12 11.66 -1.12
C ALA A 75 5.91 13.02 -1.81
N LEU A 76 4.73 13.26 -2.38
CA LEU A 76 4.38 14.54 -3.00
C LEU A 76 4.43 15.69 -1.97
N ASN A 77 3.90 15.49 -0.76
CA ASN A 77 3.95 16.47 0.31
C ASN A 77 5.38 16.76 0.79
N MET A 78 6.30 15.80 0.66
CA MET A 78 7.73 15.96 0.93
C MET A 78 8.52 16.56 -0.24
N GLY A 79 7.87 16.85 -1.38
CA GLY A 79 8.53 17.34 -2.59
C GLY A 79 9.33 16.28 -3.37
N ILE A 80 9.02 15.00 -3.16
CA ILE A 80 9.65 13.87 -3.86
C ILE A 80 8.84 13.53 -5.10
N PHE A 81 9.37 13.88 -6.27
CA PHE A 81 8.72 13.61 -7.56
C PHE A 81 9.21 12.32 -8.25
N TYR A 82 10.36 11.80 -7.83
CA TYR A 82 10.97 10.61 -8.40
C TYR A 82 11.42 9.66 -7.28
N LEU A 83 10.83 8.47 -7.25
CA LEU A 83 11.18 7.40 -6.32
C LEU A 83 10.92 6.02 -6.94
N TYR A 84 11.57 5.00 -6.39
CA TYR A 84 11.21 3.61 -6.66
C TYR A 84 10.26 3.09 -5.58
N ALA A 85 9.07 2.64 -5.99
CA ALA A 85 8.09 2.04 -5.10
C ALA A 85 8.23 0.50 -5.10
N TYR A 86 8.26 -0.09 -3.91
CA TYR A 86 8.36 -1.52 -3.68
C TYR A 86 7.24 -1.96 -2.74
N GLY A 87 6.58 -3.07 -3.08
CA GLY A 87 5.62 -3.77 -2.24
C GLY A 87 5.71 -5.27 -2.51
N ASP A 88 5.00 -6.08 -1.76
CA ASP A 88 4.95 -7.54 -1.97
C ASP A 88 3.73 -7.98 -2.80
N SER A 89 2.72 -7.11 -2.93
CA SER A 89 1.50 -7.38 -3.70
C SER A 89 1.74 -7.39 -5.20
N GLN A 90 1.93 -8.59 -5.75
CA GLN A 90 2.07 -8.82 -7.19
C GLN A 90 0.88 -8.27 -8.00
N LEU A 91 -0.33 -8.29 -7.44
CA LEU A 91 -1.52 -7.74 -8.08
C LEU A 91 -1.39 -6.23 -8.24
N VAL A 92 -1.10 -5.52 -7.14
CA VAL A 92 -0.97 -4.05 -7.12
C VAL A 92 0.15 -3.62 -8.08
N ILE A 93 1.31 -4.25 -7.99
CA ILE A 93 2.46 -3.93 -8.84
C ILE A 93 2.13 -4.10 -10.34
N ARG A 94 1.42 -5.16 -10.70
CA ARG A 94 1.08 -5.44 -12.10
C ARG A 94 -0.03 -4.54 -12.64
N GLN A 95 -1.00 -4.14 -11.81
CA GLN A 95 -2.03 -3.18 -12.21
C GLN A 95 -1.44 -1.78 -12.38
N VAL A 96 -0.58 -1.32 -11.47
CA VAL A 96 0.11 -0.03 -11.58
C VAL A 96 1.03 0.04 -12.82
N LYS A 97 1.65 -1.09 -13.19
CA LYS A 97 2.45 -1.20 -14.42
C LYS A 97 1.61 -1.32 -15.70
N GLY A 98 0.28 -1.36 -15.61
CA GLY A 98 -0.61 -1.56 -16.76
C GLY A 98 -0.53 -2.96 -17.38
N ILE A 99 0.04 -3.94 -16.68
CA ILE A 99 0.16 -5.33 -17.14
C ILE A 99 -1.16 -6.08 -16.91
N TYR A 100 -1.84 -5.78 -15.81
CA TYR A 100 -3.21 -6.20 -15.59
C TYR A 100 -4.14 -5.01 -15.77
N PHE A 101 -4.99 -5.08 -16.78
CA PHE A 101 -6.24 -4.34 -16.77
C PHE A 101 -7.21 -5.14 -15.91
N GLY A 102 -7.79 -4.53 -14.88
CA GLY A 102 -8.89 -5.17 -14.16
C GLY A 102 -9.94 -5.64 -15.17
N SER A 103 -10.60 -6.77 -14.94
CA SER A 103 -11.66 -7.29 -15.81
C SER A 103 -12.95 -6.45 -15.72
N GLN A 104 -12.83 -5.13 -15.74
CA GLN A 104 -13.90 -4.15 -15.54
C GLN A 104 -13.93 -3.18 -16.72
N ASN A 105 -13.98 -3.70 -17.94
CA ASN A 105 -14.23 -2.91 -19.15
C ASN A 105 -15.74 -2.75 -19.42
N SER A 106 -16.50 -2.47 -18.37
CA SER A 106 -17.92 -2.12 -18.45
C SER A 106 -18.35 -1.47 -17.14
N TYR A 107 -18.31 -0.14 -17.06
CA TYR A 107 -19.07 0.57 -16.02
C TYR A 107 -20.56 0.29 -16.27
N PRO A 108 -21.33 -0.09 -15.24
CA PRO A 108 -21.85 0.93 -14.33
C PRO A 108 -21.76 0.57 -12.83
N THR A 109 -21.63 1.63 -12.02
CA THR A 109 -21.73 1.71 -10.56
C THR A 109 -20.77 0.83 -9.75
N ILE A 110 -19.81 1.50 -9.12
CA ILE A 110 -19.01 0.98 -8.03
C ILE A 110 -19.92 0.80 -6.81
N PRO A 111 -20.06 -0.44 -6.31
CA PRO A 111 -19.89 -0.66 -4.89
C PRO A 111 -18.73 -1.64 -4.71
N TRP A 112 -17.75 -1.20 -3.93
CA TRP A 112 -16.62 -1.99 -3.49
C TRP A 112 -17.10 -3.34 -2.91
N PHE A 113 -16.66 -4.44 -3.50
CA PHE A 113 -16.77 -5.79 -2.97
C PHE A 113 -15.37 -6.41 -2.92
#